data_AF-A0A2Z4Y941-F1
#
_entry.id   AF-A0A2Z4Y941-F1
#
_cell.length_a   1.000
_cell.length_b   1.000
_cell.length_c   1.000
_cell.angle_alpha   90.00
_cell.angle_beta   90.00
_cell.angle_gamma   90.00
#
_symmetry.space_group_name_H-M   'P 1'
#
loop_
_entity.id
_entity.type
_entity.pdbx_description
1 polymer ?
#
loop_
_entity_poly.entity_id
_entity_poly.type
_entity_poly.pdbx_seq_one_letter_code
_entity_poly.pdbx_strand_id
1 'polypeptide(L)'
;MGSLTRRIERQLLYSRLTAAQRRRRRWLAAFLAFATTLLAAELALRLAGYRVEQLLPAQQRELRESASRMLNEQLGTDAFLPDRFLLWKMKDGANVAGRDVNPLGLFGTPPSDKKSSGTVRILCMGDSVPALTYVTFPVIAERFLFRSRIARRFEILDASVVGYTSEQVLRRYRQLRRLQPDLVLVCVGWNDHAPPLNLPDCHLGYRTLFSEVLQRLFYWSRIYQWMSAPPAGGSRHKGPADFAMRVSKEQFEANLRSLIREVRKAKGEVLLVTQPWRDPQVGATASTNSPAESTATLQLSYHREYNDIVRKIAATDRVLLMDLEEEFTRRRREWLLESDGIHLSGAGHNLAARMLIGALRNCGYLSPQEFEVVVARARYESVAPDRPRARWAVEPSHAVVAIGQSVVFYVLVQNVGNTIWLREHVVPRFGLRQQVPYGGVEIFARITGQDAPLGRVTTAPLPQSIYPGESTSQTLVLAPVEQPGSYIVELGLRAAGIGELTRFGAESTTVSLTVRPE
;
A
#
# COMPACT_ATOMS: atom_id res chain seq x y z
N MET A 1 34.54 82.44 16.11
CA MET A 1 34.11 81.02 16.02
C MET A 1 32.61 80.79 16.23
N GLY A 2 31.90 81.50 17.11
CA GLY A 2 30.49 81.20 17.42
C GLY A 2 29.43 81.40 16.32
N SER A 3 29.70 82.18 15.26
CA SER A 3 28.72 82.40 14.17
C SER A 3 28.72 81.27 13.13
N LEU A 4 29.88 80.62 12.90
CA LEU A 4 30.01 79.51 11.97
C LEU A 4 29.37 78.25 12.55
N THR A 5 29.58 77.97 13.84
CA THR A 5 28.97 76.84 14.56
C THR A 5 27.44 76.97 14.58
N ARG A 6 26.89 78.16 14.87
CA ARG A 6 25.44 78.40 14.81
C ARG A 6 24.86 78.32 13.40
N ARG A 7 25.63 78.66 12.35
CA ARG A 7 25.21 78.50 10.95
C ARG A 7 25.15 77.02 10.55
N ILE A 8 26.14 76.23 10.97
CA ILE A 8 26.20 74.79 10.73
C ILE A 8 25.10 74.06 11.51
N GLU A 9 24.88 74.41 12.79
CA GLU A 9 23.76 73.89 13.60
C GLU A 9 22.41 74.22 12.97
N ARG A 10 22.20 75.46 12.51
CA ARG A 10 20.96 75.82 11.80
C ARG A 10 20.83 75.09 10.46
N GLN A 11 21.88 74.93 9.67
CA GLN A 11 21.77 74.21 8.40
C GLN A 11 21.54 72.70 8.59
N LEU A 12 22.11 72.09 9.63
CA LEU A 12 21.89 70.68 9.97
C LEU A 12 20.51 70.44 10.61
N LEU A 13 19.99 71.38 11.41
CA LEU A 13 18.68 71.27 12.08
C LEU A 13 17.50 71.82 11.23
N TYR A 14 17.74 72.74 10.29
CA TYR A 14 16.71 73.40 9.45
C TYR A 14 16.83 73.12 7.94
N SER A 15 17.54 72.09 7.50
CA SER A 15 17.18 71.52 6.20
C SER A 15 15.75 70.96 6.34
N ARG A 16 14.76 71.76 5.93
CA ARG A 16 13.33 71.41 6.01
C ARG A 16 13.15 70.14 5.18
N LEU A 17 13.20 69.00 5.85
CA LEU A 17 12.95 67.72 5.22
C LEU A 17 11.59 67.83 4.54
N THR A 18 11.55 67.58 3.24
CA THR A 18 10.31 67.55 2.50
C THR A 18 9.35 66.55 3.17
N ALA A 19 8.04 66.70 2.96
CA ALA A 19 7.06 65.76 3.50
C ALA A 19 7.41 64.30 3.13
N ALA A 20 7.96 64.09 1.92
CA ALA A 20 8.48 62.81 1.46
C ALA A 20 9.67 62.30 2.29
N GLN A 21 10.65 63.15 2.63
CA GLN A 21 11.79 62.78 3.46
C GLN A 21 11.37 62.41 4.90
N ARG A 22 10.42 63.15 5.50
CA ARG A 22 9.86 62.78 6.82
C ARG A 22 9.12 61.45 6.78
N ARG A 23 8.33 61.21 5.73
CA ARG A 23 7.64 59.92 5.52
C ARG A 23 8.65 58.78 5.38
N ARG A 24 9.71 58.95 4.57
CA ARG A 24 10.80 57.97 4.43
C ARG A 24 11.49 57.69 5.76
N ARG A 25 11.81 58.70 6.56
CA ARG A 25 12.40 58.51 7.90
C ARG A 25 11.49 57.74 8.85
N ARG A 26 10.18 58.01 8.85
CA ARG A 26 9.21 57.25 9.66
C ARG A 26 9.13 55.78 9.22
N TRP A 27 9.05 55.51 7.92
CA TRP A 27 9.09 54.14 7.40
C TRP A 27 10.40 53.42 7.74
N LEU A 28 11.53 54.11 7.61
CA LEU A 28 12.83 53.55 7.98
C LEU A 28 12.90 53.24 9.48
N ALA A 29 12.46 54.17 10.35
CA ALA A 29 12.43 53.94 11.79
C ALA A 29 11.51 52.77 12.17
N ALA A 30 10.31 52.68 11.56
CA ALA A 30 9.39 51.57 11.78
C ALA A 30 9.97 50.24 11.30
N PHE A 31 10.60 50.22 10.12
CA PHE A 31 11.27 49.04 9.59
C PHE A 31 12.43 48.59 10.48
N LEU A 32 13.27 49.52 10.95
CA LEU A 32 14.37 49.22 11.87
C LEU A 32 13.84 48.66 13.19
N ALA A 33 12.81 49.27 13.78
CA ALA A 33 12.20 48.77 15.02
C ALA A 33 11.65 47.33 14.85
N PHE A 34 10.98 47.06 13.73
CA PHE A 34 10.50 45.71 13.40
C PHE A 34 11.66 44.71 13.21
N ALA A 35 12.68 45.09 12.43
CA ALA A 35 13.86 44.25 12.20
C ALA A 35 14.62 43.96 13.50
N THR A 36 14.81 44.96 14.37
CA THR A 36 15.41 44.79 15.69
C THR A 36 14.60 43.84 16.57
N THR A 37 13.27 43.91 16.51
CA THR A 37 12.40 42.99 17.26
C THR A 37 12.56 41.55 16.79
N LEU A 38 12.60 41.32 15.46
CA LEU A 38 12.85 39.99 14.91
C LEU A 38 14.26 39.49 15.25
N LEU A 39 15.29 40.33 15.18
CA LEU A 39 16.65 39.93 15.57
C LEU A 39 16.73 39.59 17.07
N ALA A 40 16.06 40.35 17.93
CA ALA A 40 16.00 40.07 19.36
C ALA A 40 15.28 38.74 19.65
N ALA A 41 14.16 38.46 18.98
CA ALA A 41 13.44 37.19 19.11
C ALA A 41 14.25 36.00 18.58
N GLU A 42 14.94 36.15 17.45
CA GLU A 42 15.85 35.14 16.89
C GLU A 42 17.00 34.84 17.85
N LEU A 43 17.62 35.88 18.41
CA LEU A 43 18.69 35.74 19.40
C LEU A 43 18.18 35.06 20.68
N ALA A 44 17.01 35.47 21.19
CA ALA A 44 16.40 34.86 22.37
C ALA A 44 16.14 33.36 22.17
N LEU A 45 15.59 32.96 21.01
CA LEU A 45 15.40 31.55 20.67
C LEU A 45 16.72 30.78 20.60
N ARG A 46 17.77 31.38 20.04
CA ARG A 46 19.11 30.75 19.99
C ARG A 46 19.70 30.58 21.39
N LEU A 47 19.63 31.61 22.23
CA LEU A 47 20.12 31.56 23.61
C LEU A 47 19.33 30.55 24.46
N ALA A 48 18.03 30.38 24.18
CA ALA A 48 17.19 29.34 24.79
C ALA A 48 17.48 27.91 24.27
N GLY A 49 18.42 27.76 23.33
CA GLY A 49 18.75 26.49 22.67
C GLY A 49 17.64 25.96 21.79
N TYR A 50 16.68 26.80 21.36
CA TYR A 50 15.60 26.37 20.49
C TYR A 50 16.15 25.96 19.13
N ARG A 51 15.94 24.71 18.76
CA ARG A 51 16.28 24.15 17.45
C ARG A 51 15.27 23.06 17.12
N VAL A 52 14.63 23.18 15.96
CA VAL A 52 13.90 22.07 15.36
C VAL A 52 14.86 21.36 14.43
N GLU A 53 14.96 20.04 14.57
CA GLU A 53 15.72 19.24 13.61
C GLU A 53 14.95 19.23 12.29
N GLN A 54 15.56 19.81 11.26
CA GLN A 54 14.99 19.92 9.93
C GLN A 54 16.07 19.56 8.93
N LEU A 55 15.71 18.73 7.97
CA LEU A 55 16.58 18.40 6.85
C LEU A 55 16.52 19.50 5.80
N LEU A 56 17.65 19.74 5.13
CA LEU A 56 17.71 20.63 3.98
C LEU A 56 16.76 20.13 2.88
N PRO A 57 16.18 21.02 2.06
CA PRO A 57 15.31 20.61 0.95
C PRO A 57 15.96 19.57 0.01
N ALA A 58 17.27 19.67 -0.23
CA ALA A 58 18.03 18.69 -1.02
C ALA A 58 18.06 17.31 -0.35
N GLN A 59 18.34 17.25 0.96
CA GLN A 59 18.34 15.99 1.73
C GLN A 59 16.94 15.37 1.80
N GLN A 60 15.89 16.18 1.97
CA GLN A 60 14.51 15.66 1.91
C GLN A 60 14.15 15.13 0.53
N ARG A 61 14.64 15.75 -0.55
CA ARG A 61 14.45 15.24 -1.91
C ARG A 61 15.13 13.88 -2.06
N GLU A 62 16.39 13.76 -1.68
CA GLU A 62 17.16 12.52 -1.72
C GLU A 62 16.50 11.40 -0.93
N LEU A 63 15.99 11.69 0.28
CA LEU A 63 15.25 10.71 1.07
C LEU A 63 13.99 10.20 0.40
N ARG A 64 13.21 11.09 -0.22
CA ARG A 64 12.00 10.69 -0.95
C ARG A 64 12.32 9.84 -2.17
N GLU A 65 13.38 10.21 -2.89
CA GLU A 65 13.88 9.44 -4.04
C GLU A 65 14.36 8.04 -3.60
N SER A 66 15.13 7.97 -2.51
CA SER A 66 15.58 6.72 -1.91
C SER A 66 14.42 5.85 -1.42
N ALA A 67 13.45 6.42 -0.70
CA ALA A 67 12.30 5.69 -0.19
C ALA A 67 11.44 5.12 -1.33
N SER A 68 11.19 5.91 -2.38
CA SER A 68 10.45 5.44 -3.56
C SER A 68 11.20 4.33 -4.30
N ARG A 69 12.52 4.46 -4.42
CA ARG A 69 13.38 3.43 -5.04
C ARG A 69 13.38 2.14 -4.24
N MET A 70 13.51 2.22 -2.91
CA MET A 70 13.46 1.06 -2.01
C MET A 70 12.13 0.31 -2.14
N LEU A 71 11.00 1.03 -2.19
CA LEU A 71 9.68 0.41 -2.40
C LEU A 71 9.57 -0.29 -3.76
N ASN A 72 10.06 0.37 -4.81
CA ASN A 72 10.12 -0.19 -6.16
C ASN A 72 10.98 -1.46 -6.21
N GLU A 73 12.16 -1.46 -5.57
CA GLU A 73 13.05 -2.61 -5.47
C GLU A 73 12.41 -3.75 -4.67
N GLN A 74 11.83 -3.46 -3.51
CA GLN A 74 11.18 -4.46 -2.64
C GLN A 74 10.00 -5.16 -3.32
N LEU A 75 9.23 -4.43 -4.14
CA LEU A 75 8.03 -4.94 -4.81
C LEU A 75 8.29 -5.36 -6.26
N GLY A 76 9.52 -5.22 -6.78
CA GLY A 76 9.85 -5.52 -8.16
C GLY A 76 9.03 -4.71 -9.18
N THR A 77 8.86 -3.42 -8.93
CA THR A 77 8.00 -2.51 -9.73
C THR A 77 8.69 -1.16 -9.97
N ASP A 78 8.11 -0.31 -10.83
CA ASP A 78 8.48 1.10 -11.03
C ASP A 78 7.33 2.05 -10.65
N ALA A 79 6.36 1.54 -9.90
CA ALA A 79 5.09 2.20 -9.62
C ALA A 79 5.15 3.36 -8.63
N PHE A 80 6.24 3.54 -7.88
CA PHE A 80 6.35 4.59 -6.86
C PHE A 80 7.24 5.74 -7.35
N LEU A 81 6.72 6.97 -7.25
CA LEU A 81 7.42 8.20 -7.58
C LEU A 81 7.59 9.07 -6.33
N PRO A 82 8.72 9.77 -6.17
CA PRO A 82 8.88 10.73 -5.09
C PRO A 82 7.83 11.84 -5.21
N ASP A 83 7.20 12.19 -4.09
CA ASP A 83 6.20 13.26 -4.03
C ASP A 83 6.51 14.23 -2.91
N ARG A 84 6.49 15.54 -3.22
CA ARG A 84 6.92 16.52 -2.23
C ARG A 84 6.05 16.56 -0.98
N PHE A 85 4.77 16.25 -1.10
CA PHE A 85 3.79 16.39 -0.03
C PHE A 85 3.49 15.04 0.63
N LEU A 86 3.42 13.98 -0.17
CA LEU A 86 3.09 12.63 0.27
C LEU A 86 4.32 11.74 0.52
N LEU A 87 5.53 12.29 0.39
CA LEU A 87 6.81 11.57 0.38
C LEU A 87 7.00 10.73 -0.89
N TRP A 88 6.03 9.88 -1.21
CA TRP A 88 5.89 9.19 -2.48
C TRP A 88 4.42 9.05 -2.88
N LYS A 89 4.17 8.76 -4.15
CA LYS A 89 2.84 8.45 -4.70
C LYS A 89 2.94 7.36 -5.75
N MET A 90 1.81 6.77 -6.08
CA MET A 90 1.73 5.83 -7.20
C MET A 90 1.75 6.57 -8.55
N LYS A 91 2.47 6.01 -9.52
CA LYS A 91 2.62 6.45 -10.90
C LYS A 91 1.36 6.10 -11.70
N ASP A 92 0.88 7.05 -12.50
CA ASP A 92 -0.24 6.83 -13.42
C ASP A 92 0.11 5.74 -14.45
N GLY A 93 -0.84 4.83 -14.69
CA GLY A 93 -0.67 3.69 -15.59
C GLY A 93 0.25 2.59 -15.08
N ALA A 94 0.79 2.73 -13.86
CA ALA A 94 1.60 1.68 -13.26
C ALA A 94 0.73 0.51 -12.77
N ASN A 95 1.38 -0.61 -12.51
CA ASN A 95 0.74 -1.80 -11.97
C ASN A 95 1.41 -2.18 -10.64
N VAL A 96 0.60 -2.29 -9.58
CA VAL A 96 1.05 -2.74 -8.25
C VAL A 96 0.26 -3.98 -7.89
N ALA A 97 0.96 -5.08 -7.62
CA ALA A 97 0.35 -6.37 -7.28
C ALA A 97 -0.69 -6.85 -8.31
N GLY A 98 -0.51 -6.52 -9.60
CA GLY A 98 -1.43 -6.87 -10.67
C GLY A 98 -2.61 -5.91 -10.84
N ARG A 99 -2.71 -4.84 -10.06
CA ARG A 99 -3.78 -3.83 -10.14
C ARG A 99 -3.26 -2.55 -10.77
N ASP A 100 -4.02 -2.04 -11.74
CA ASP A 100 -3.68 -0.81 -12.45
C ASP A 100 -3.97 0.43 -11.60
N VAL A 101 -3.07 1.40 -11.67
CA VAL A 101 -3.17 2.71 -11.02
C VAL A 101 -3.65 3.74 -12.03
N ASN A 102 -4.70 4.46 -11.71
CA ASN A 102 -5.26 5.51 -12.58
C ASN A 102 -4.60 6.89 -12.36
N PRO A 103 -4.95 7.92 -13.16
CA PRO A 103 -4.33 9.24 -13.07
C PRO A 103 -4.51 9.96 -11.74
N LEU A 104 -5.49 9.54 -10.93
CA LEU A 104 -5.69 10.08 -9.58
C LEU A 104 -4.79 9.39 -8.55
N GLY A 105 -4.05 8.35 -8.93
CA GLY A 105 -3.28 7.51 -8.00
C GLY A 105 -4.17 6.63 -7.14
N LEU A 106 -5.29 6.15 -7.70
CA LEU A 106 -6.20 5.16 -7.11
C LEU A 106 -6.10 3.87 -7.91
N PHE A 107 -6.47 2.74 -7.30
CA PHE A 107 -6.59 1.49 -8.04
C PHE A 107 -7.86 1.43 -8.90
N GLY A 108 -7.78 0.81 -10.07
CA GLY A 108 -8.92 0.57 -10.96
C GLY A 108 -9.34 1.79 -11.77
N THR A 109 -10.56 1.79 -12.29
CA THR A 109 -11.07 2.87 -13.18
C THR A 109 -11.18 4.20 -12.43
N PRO A 110 -10.72 5.32 -13.02
CA PRO A 110 -10.85 6.63 -12.37
C PRO A 110 -12.34 6.99 -12.18
N PRO A 111 -12.75 7.44 -10.97
CA PRO A 111 -14.11 7.87 -10.73
C PRO A 111 -14.42 9.18 -11.47
N SER A 112 -15.70 9.40 -11.76
CA SER A 112 -16.16 10.73 -12.16
C SER A 112 -16.02 11.72 -10.99
N ASP A 113 -15.52 12.92 -11.30
CA ASP A 113 -15.40 14.03 -10.35
C ASP A 113 -16.76 14.38 -9.72
N LYS A 114 -17.84 14.33 -10.51
CA LYS A 114 -19.21 14.51 -10.00
C LYS A 114 -19.81 13.17 -9.62
N LYS A 115 -20.11 13.00 -8.33
CA LYS A 115 -20.84 11.82 -7.84
C LYS A 115 -22.24 11.77 -8.46
N SER A 116 -22.61 10.60 -8.99
CA SER A 116 -23.95 10.38 -9.56
C SER A 116 -25.01 10.36 -8.46
N SER A 117 -26.24 10.80 -8.79
CA SER A 117 -27.36 10.73 -7.85
C SER A 117 -27.65 9.27 -7.47
N GLY A 118 -27.91 9.00 -6.20
CA GLY A 118 -28.17 7.65 -5.69
C GLY A 118 -26.94 6.75 -5.54
N THR A 119 -25.73 7.27 -5.81
CA THR A 119 -24.47 6.54 -5.56
C THR A 119 -23.96 6.79 -4.14
N VAL A 120 -23.66 5.72 -3.41
CA VAL A 120 -22.85 5.75 -2.19
C VAL A 120 -21.39 5.56 -2.58
N ARG A 121 -20.55 6.54 -2.26
CA ARG A 121 -19.12 6.52 -2.58
C ARG A 121 -18.29 6.29 -1.31
N ILE A 122 -17.54 5.20 -1.31
CA ILE A 122 -16.69 4.78 -0.21
C ILE A 122 -15.24 5.03 -0.63
N LEU A 123 -14.48 5.76 0.18
CA LEU A 123 -13.04 5.98 -0.03
C LEU A 123 -12.26 5.09 0.93
N CYS A 124 -11.62 4.05 0.42
CA CYS A 124 -10.73 3.19 1.20
C CYS A 124 -9.32 3.78 1.23
N MET A 125 -8.83 4.08 2.42
CA MET A 125 -7.52 4.65 2.65
C MET A 125 -6.74 3.78 3.60
N GLY A 126 -5.45 3.61 3.32
CA GLY A 126 -4.60 2.81 4.17
C GLY A 126 -3.22 2.60 3.58
N ASP A 127 -2.56 1.60 4.12
CA ASP A 127 -1.22 1.19 3.74
C ASP A 127 -1.23 -0.05 2.81
N SER A 128 -0.26 -0.96 2.99
CA SER A 128 -0.18 -2.20 2.23
C SER A 128 -1.27 -3.20 2.58
N VAL A 129 -1.84 -3.21 3.79
CA VAL A 129 -2.84 -4.20 4.22
C VAL A 129 -4.09 -4.19 3.32
N PRO A 130 -4.71 -3.02 3.03
CA PRO A 130 -5.79 -2.94 2.04
C PRO A 130 -5.33 -2.88 0.57
N ALA A 131 -4.03 -2.68 0.28
CA ALA A 131 -3.52 -2.44 -1.07
C ALA A 131 -2.88 -3.65 -1.76
N LEU A 132 -2.16 -4.50 -1.03
CA LEU A 132 -1.27 -5.51 -1.58
C LEU A 132 -1.94 -6.87 -1.76
N THR A 133 -2.56 -7.05 -2.91
CA THR A 133 -2.83 -8.34 -3.59
C THR A 133 -3.57 -8.01 -4.88
N TYR A 134 -3.85 -9.01 -5.73
CA TYR A 134 -4.60 -8.78 -6.96
C TYR A 134 -6.08 -8.44 -6.69
N VAL A 135 -6.72 -9.13 -5.74
CA VAL A 135 -8.09 -8.81 -5.29
C VAL A 135 -8.10 -8.51 -3.81
N THR A 136 -8.17 -7.22 -3.47
CA THR A 136 -8.19 -6.76 -2.07
C THR A 136 -9.61 -6.75 -1.52
N PHE A 137 -9.75 -6.66 -0.19
CA PHE A 137 -11.07 -6.67 0.44
C PHE A 137 -12.00 -5.52 -0.01
N PRO A 138 -11.51 -4.30 -0.35
CA PRO A 138 -12.34 -3.28 -0.99
C PRO A 138 -12.92 -3.76 -2.33
N VAL A 139 -12.12 -4.41 -3.17
CA VAL A 139 -12.54 -4.96 -4.47
C VAL A 139 -13.55 -6.10 -4.29
N ILE A 140 -13.29 -7.01 -3.35
CA ILE A 140 -14.22 -8.11 -3.02
C ILE A 140 -15.57 -7.56 -2.56
N ALA A 141 -15.57 -6.55 -1.67
CA ALA A 141 -16.81 -5.91 -1.20
C ALA A 141 -17.57 -5.24 -2.35
N GLU A 142 -16.88 -4.57 -3.26
CA GLU A 142 -17.50 -3.97 -4.45
C GLU A 142 -18.13 -5.05 -5.35
N ARG A 143 -17.44 -6.18 -5.56
CA ARG A 143 -17.97 -7.33 -6.31
C ARG A 143 -19.20 -7.94 -5.64
N PHE A 144 -19.24 -8.04 -4.31
CA PHE A 144 -20.43 -8.49 -3.58
C PHE A 144 -21.62 -7.57 -3.80
N LEU A 145 -21.42 -6.25 -3.68
CA LEU A 145 -22.45 -5.25 -3.90
C LEU A 145 -22.94 -5.27 -5.36
N PHE A 146 -22.04 -5.34 -6.33
CA PHE A 146 -22.40 -5.41 -7.74
C PHE A 146 -23.22 -6.67 -8.09
N ARG A 147 -22.77 -7.85 -7.68
CA ARG A 147 -23.46 -9.14 -7.94
C ARG A 147 -24.81 -9.25 -7.25
N SER A 148 -25.00 -8.53 -6.14
CA SER A 148 -26.27 -8.49 -5.44
C SER A 148 -27.41 -7.88 -6.26
N ARG A 149 -27.10 -7.07 -7.30
CA ARG A 149 -28.08 -6.35 -8.14
C ARG A 149 -29.12 -5.57 -7.33
N ILE A 150 -28.72 -5.05 -6.16
CA ILE A 150 -29.54 -4.09 -5.41
C ILE A 150 -29.66 -2.78 -6.20
N ALA A 151 -30.75 -2.05 -5.99
CA ALA A 151 -31.04 -0.84 -6.75
C ALA A 151 -30.03 0.30 -6.49
N ARG A 152 -29.47 0.34 -5.28
CA ARG A 152 -28.48 1.34 -4.87
C ARG A 152 -27.13 1.05 -5.52
N ARG A 153 -26.49 2.10 -6.05
CA ARG A 153 -25.14 2.00 -6.61
C ARG A 153 -24.08 2.28 -5.55
N PHE A 154 -23.05 1.45 -5.52
CA PHE A 154 -21.87 1.65 -4.69
C PHE A 154 -20.66 1.88 -5.59
N GLU A 155 -19.77 2.79 -5.17
CA GLU A 155 -18.46 3.01 -5.75
C GLU A 155 -17.42 2.89 -4.63
N ILE A 156 -16.55 1.89 -4.70
CA ILE A 156 -15.46 1.72 -3.72
C ILE A 156 -14.15 2.18 -4.35
N LEU A 157 -13.67 3.33 -3.89
CA LEU A 157 -12.45 3.97 -4.38
C LEU A 157 -11.28 3.58 -3.49
N ASP A 158 -10.40 2.72 -4.00
CA ASP A 158 -9.22 2.28 -3.24
C ASP A 158 -8.04 3.25 -3.46
N ALA A 159 -7.79 4.06 -2.44
CA ALA A 159 -6.72 5.06 -2.35
C ALA A 159 -5.58 4.62 -1.43
N SER A 160 -5.52 3.33 -1.10
CA SER A 160 -4.48 2.76 -0.24
C SER A 160 -3.14 2.74 -0.95
N VAL A 161 -2.04 3.01 -0.24
CA VAL A 161 -0.70 3.08 -0.82
C VAL A 161 0.30 2.39 0.10
N VAL A 162 1.12 1.50 -0.46
CA VAL A 162 2.15 0.78 0.28
C VAL A 162 3.07 1.76 1.01
N GLY A 163 3.33 1.45 2.28
CA GLY A 163 4.22 2.22 3.14
C GLY A 163 3.59 3.50 3.74
N TYR A 164 2.34 3.84 3.41
CA TYR A 164 1.71 5.04 3.97
C TYR A 164 1.50 4.94 5.48
N THR A 165 1.76 6.06 6.16
CA THR A 165 1.42 6.28 7.57
C THR A 165 0.11 7.06 7.70
N SER A 166 -0.40 7.19 8.93
CA SER A 166 -1.55 8.06 9.24
C SER A 166 -1.35 9.52 8.79
N GLU A 167 -0.10 10.00 8.79
CA GLU A 167 0.27 11.34 8.31
C GLU A 167 0.04 11.47 6.80
N GLN A 168 0.56 10.51 6.02
CA GLN A 168 0.37 10.46 4.57
C GLN A 168 -1.10 10.26 4.20
N VAL A 169 -1.82 9.42 4.94
CA VAL A 169 -3.27 9.20 4.77
C VAL A 169 -4.07 10.49 4.97
N LEU A 170 -3.80 11.25 6.05
CA LEU A 170 -4.47 12.55 6.29
C LEU A 170 -4.17 13.56 5.17
N ARG A 171 -2.92 13.66 4.73
CA ARG A 171 -2.51 14.51 3.61
C ARG A 171 -3.21 14.10 2.30
N ARG A 172 -3.30 12.79 2.06
CA ARG A 172 -3.94 12.23 0.88
C ARG A 172 -5.45 12.50 0.87
N TYR A 173 -6.12 12.38 2.01
CA TYR A 173 -7.55 12.66 2.14
C TYR A 173 -7.86 14.10 1.72
N ARG A 174 -7.04 15.07 2.14
CA ARG A 174 -7.20 16.48 1.77
C ARG A 174 -7.18 16.72 0.25
N GLN A 175 -6.44 15.91 -0.50
CA GLN A 175 -6.42 15.97 -1.98
C GLN A 175 -7.65 15.31 -2.59
N LEU A 176 -8.13 14.22 -2.00
CA LEU A 176 -9.21 13.39 -2.53
C LEU A 176 -10.61 13.79 -2.03
N ARG A 177 -10.73 14.64 -1.01
CA ARG A 177 -12.03 15.09 -0.45
C ARG A 177 -12.97 15.71 -1.48
N ARG A 178 -12.42 16.22 -2.59
CA ARG A 178 -13.19 16.73 -3.74
C ARG A 178 -14.08 15.67 -4.40
N LEU A 179 -13.78 14.38 -4.18
CA LEU A 179 -14.58 13.25 -4.67
C LEU A 179 -15.85 13.03 -3.86
N GLN A 180 -16.07 13.78 -2.76
CA GLN A 180 -17.27 13.75 -1.93
C GLN A 180 -17.66 12.33 -1.45
N PRO A 181 -16.75 11.60 -0.79
CA PRO A 181 -17.07 10.29 -0.24
C PRO A 181 -18.14 10.40 0.85
N ASP A 182 -19.08 9.47 0.87
CA ASP A 182 -20.07 9.31 1.94
C ASP A 182 -19.45 8.62 3.15
N LEU A 183 -18.55 7.65 2.90
CA LEU A 183 -17.82 6.91 3.93
C LEU A 183 -16.32 6.90 3.61
N VAL A 184 -15.49 7.14 4.61
CA VAL A 184 -14.03 6.98 4.52
C VAL A 184 -13.60 5.83 5.43
N LEU A 185 -13.10 4.76 4.83
CA LEU A 185 -12.49 3.64 5.54
C LEU A 185 -11.02 3.94 5.76
N VAL A 186 -10.52 3.80 6.99
CA VAL A 186 -9.11 4.04 7.34
C VAL A 186 -8.51 2.79 7.98
N CYS A 187 -7.56 2.15 7.27
CA CYS A 187 -6.82 0.97 7.71
C CYS A 187 -5.31 1.25 7.65
N VAL A 188 -4.74 1.71 8.76
CA VAL A 188 -3.34 2.15 8.84
C VAL A 188 -2.78 1.95 10.24
N GLY A 189 -1.48 1.75 10.38
CA GLY A 189 -0.79 1.64 11.67
C GLY A 189 0.56 0.92 11.60
N TRP A 190 0.71 -0.06 10.70
CA TRP A 190 1.95 -0.84 10.54
C TRP A 190 3.16 0.04 10.22
N ASN A 191 2.98 1.02 9.35
CA ASN A 191 4.08 1.91 8.96
C ASN A 191 4.33 3.03 9.98
N ASP A 192 3.36 3.34 10.84
CA ASP A 192 3.48 4.44 11.79
C ASP A 192 4.48 4.12 12.89
N HIS A 193 4.49 2.87 13.37
CA HIS A 193 5.45 2.39 14.39
C HIS A 193 6.78 1.87 13.80
N ALA A 194 6.93 1.88 12.47
CA ALA A 194 8.19 1.53 11.81
C ALA A 194 9.27 2.61 12.07
N PRO A 195 10.57 2.26 11.99
CA PRO A 195 11.65 3.24 12.12
C PRO A 195 11.56 4.37 11.08
N PRO A 196 11.90 5.62 11.45
CA PRO A 196 11.81 6.78 10.57
C PRO A 196 12.82 6.77 9.42
N LEU A 197 12.46 7.45 8.33
CA LEU A 197 13.36 7.79 7.21
C LEU A 197 14.26 8.98 7.58
N ASN A 198 15.03 8.85 8.65
CA ASN A 198 15.81 9.89 9.37
C ASN A 198 14.99 10.88 10.21
N LEU A 199 13.80 11.29 9.77
CA LEU A 199 12.88 12.14 10.55
C LEU A 199 11.47 11.53 10.59
N PRO A 200 10.66 11.88 11.60
CA PRO A 200 9.23 11.60 11.58
C PRO A 200 8.55 12.17 10.34
N ASP A 201 7.54 11.47 9.83
CA ASP A 201 6.85 11.81 8.59
C ASP A 201 6.21 13.21 8.64
N CYS A 202 5.77 13.66 9.82
CA CYS A 202 5.19 14.99 10.00
C CYS A 202 6.21 16.13 9.76
N HIS A 203 7.51 15.84 9.86
CA HIS A 203 8.60 16.79 9.59
C HIS A 203 9.11 16.70 8.14
N LEU A 204 8.63 15.74 7.37
CA LEU A 204 9.03 15.54 5.99
C LEU A 204 7.99 16.11 5.01
N GLY A 205 8.50 16.70 3.93
CA GLY A 205 7.69 17.15 2.81
C GLY A 205 7.19 18.61 2.90
N TYR A 206 6.67 19.09 1.78
CA TYR A 206 6.23 20.47 1.56
C TYR A 206 4.87 20.48 0.88
N ARG A 207 3.96 21.34 1.35
CA ARG A 207 2.64 21.51 0.75
C ARG A 207 2.71 22.20 -0.62
N THR A 208 3.60 23.18 -0.77
CA THR A 208 3.74 23.99 -2.00
C THR A 208 5.21 24.25 -2.36
N LEU A 209 5.50 24.61 -3.62
CA LEU A 209 6.84 25.07 -4.02
C LEU A 209 7.28 26.28 -3.20
N PHE A 210 6.35 27.18 -2.90
CA PHE A 210 6.64 28.35 -2.08
C PHE A 210 7.10 27.97 -0.67
N SER A 211 6.48 26.98 -0.03
CA SER A 211 6.96 26.48 1.27
C SER A 211 8.36 25.86 1.20
N GLU A 212 8.70 25.19 0.11
CA GLU A 212 10.06 24.65 -0.10
C GLU A 212 11.08 25.77 -0.29
N VAL A 213 10.73 26.83 -1.03
CA VAL A 213 11.58 28.02 -1.20
C VAL A 213 11.76 28.77 0.13
N LEU A 214 10.69 29.00 0.88
CA LEU A 214 10.77 29.62 2.20
C LEU A 214 11.64 28.80 3.15
N GLN A 215 11.45 27.47 3.17
CA GLN A 215 12.31 26.58 3.92
C GLN A 215 13.77 26.77 3.52
N ARG A 216 14.09 26.77 2.22
CA ARG A 216 15.47 26.96 1.74
C ARG A 216 16.09 28.28 2.19
N LEU A 217 15.32 29.36 2.17
CA LEU A 217 15.80 30.70 2.53
C LEU A 217 15.92 30.90 4.04
N PHE A 218 14.99 30.33 4.81
CA PHE A 218 14.84 30.62 6.24
C PHE A 218 15.14 29.43 7.15
N TYR A 219 15.69 28.31 6.66
CA TYR A 219 15.96 27.14 7.51
C TYR A 219 16.89 27.45 8.68
N TRP A 220 17.77 28.45 8.55
CA TRP A 220 18.65 28.88 9.64
C TRP A 220 17.94 29.73 10.70
N SER A 221 16.78 30.31 10.41
CA SER A 221 16.04 31.16 11.34
C SER A 221 15.27 30.32 12.35
N ARG A 222 15.54 30.55 13.63
CA ARG A 222 14.80 29.97 14.75
C ARG A 222 13.37 30.48 14.81
N ILE A 223 13.13 31.73 14.44
CA ILE A 223 11.76 32.26 14.32
C ILE A 223 10.98 31.45 13.29
N TYR A 224 11.55 31.26 12.11
CA TYR A 224 10.88 30.48 11.07
C TYR A 224 10.68 29.01 11.50
N GLN A 225 11.66 28.38 12.15
CA GLN A 225 11.50 27.04 12.73
C GLN A 225 10.38 26.98 13.78
N TRP A 226 10.24 28.03 14.60
CA TRP A 226 9.19 28.13 15.60
C TRP A 226 7.80 28.32 14.98
N MET A 227 7.69 29.18 13.96
CA MET A 227 6.44 29.40 13.24
C MET A 227 6.01 28.21 12.37
N SER A 228 6.98 27.44 11.86
CA SER A 228 6.73 26.24 11.03
C SER A 228 6.55 24.96 11.84
N ALA A 229 6.80 25.00 13.16
CA ALA A 229 6.58 23.85 14.02
C ALA A 229 5.08 23.52 14.14
N PRO A 230 4.70 22.23 14.17
CA PRO A 230 3.30 21.84 14.30
C PRO A 230 2.68 22.35 15.61
N PRO A 231 1.44 22.87 15.60
CA PRO A 231 0.79 23.44 16.77
C PRO A 231 0.22 22.35 17.67
N ALA A 232 1.07 21.69 18.47
CA ALA A 232 0.74 21.06 19.76
C ALA A 232 1.98 20.31 20.29
N GLY A 233 2.53 20.79 21.42
CA GLY A 233 3.31 19.91 22.31
C GLY A 233 4.67 19.46 21.80
N GLY A 234 5.46 20.34 21.17
CA GLY A 234 6.86 20.07 20.87
C GLY A 234 7.66 19.79 22.15
N SER A 235 7.65 18.54 22.61
CA SER A 235 8.66 18.06 23.53
C SER A 235 10.01 18.39 22.88
N ARG A 236 10.94 18.92 23.68
CA ARG A 236 12.33 19.01 23.28
C ARG A 236 12.81 17.57 23.01
N HIS A 237 12.72 17.11 21.78
CA HIS A 237 13.23 15.79 21.40
C HIS A 237 14.75 15.87 21.54
N LYS A 238 15.34 15.02 22.38
CA LYS A 238 16.78 15.00 22.65
C LYS A 238 17.47 14.19 21.56
N GLY A 239 17.54 14.76 20.36
CA GLY A 239 18.36 14.26 19.27
C GLY A 239 17.84 13.00 18.55
N PRO A 240 18.58 12.53 17.54
CA PRO A 240 18.13 11.50 16.58
C PRO A 240 17.91 10.11 17.17
N ALA A 241 18.33 9.85 18.41
CA ALA A 241 18.10 8.58 19.11
C ALA A 241 16.66 8.45 19.69
N ASP A 242 15.90 9.55 19.77
CA ASP A 242 14.55 9.55 20.35
C ASP A 242 13.44 9.23 19.33
N PHE A 243 13.74 9.24 18.03
CA PHE A 243 12.73 8.93 17.01
C PHE A 243 12.60 7.42 16.83
N ALA A 244 11.94 6.76 17.78
CA ALA A 244 11.68 5.31 17.68
C ALA A 244 10.73 4.95 16.52
N MET A 245 9.91 5.90 16.04
CA MET A 245 8.78 5.63 15.14
C MET A 245 8.59 6.74 14.09
N ARG A 246 8.12 6.38 12.89
CA ARG A 246 7.77 7.32 11.80
C ARG A 246 6.70 8.32 12.21
N VAL A 247 5.73 7.89 13.01
CA VAL A 247 4.67 8.72 13.57
C VAL A 247 4.48 8.29 15.01
N SER A 248 4.68 9.20 15.98
CA SER A 248 4.45 8.87 17.40
C SER A 248 2.98 8.53 17.68
N LYS A 249 2.70 7.87 18.80
CA LYS A 249 1.33 7.52 19.23
C LYS A 249 0.41 8.75 19.33
N GLU A 250 0.92 9.84 19.88
CA GLU A 250 0.19 11.10 20.05
C GLU A 250 -0.12 11.72 18.69
N GLN A 251 0.86 11.71 17.78
CA GLN A 251 0.67 12.21 16.43
C GLN A 251 -0.30 11.31 15.63
N PHE A 252 -0.23 9.99 15.81
CA PHE A 252 -1.16 9.03 15.23
C PHE A 252 -2.60 9.31 15.69
N GLU A 253 -2.82 9.46 17.01
CA GLU A 253 -4.12 9.85 17.57
C GLU A 253 -4.59 11.20 17.00
N ALA A 254 -3.71 12.21 16.95
CA ALA A 254 -4.03 13.53 16.40
C ALA A 254 -4.38 13.49 14.91
N ASN A 255 -3.71 12.64 14.13
CA ASN A 255 -3.94 12.45 12.70
C ASN A 255 -5.31 11.84 12.44
N LEU A 256 -5.64 10.76 13.13
CA LEU A 256 -6.95 10.11 13.00
C LEU A 256 -8.10 11.05 13.42
N ARG A 257 -7.96 11.76 14.54
CA ARG A 257 -8.96 12.75 14.98
C ARG A 257 -9.10 13.90 14.00
N SER A 258 -8.00 14.36 13.38
CA SER A 258 -8.04 15.39 12.34
C SER A 258 -8.77 14.90 11.10
N LEU A 259 -8.52 13.66 10.66
CA LEU A 259 -9.20 13.04 9.55
C LEU A 259 -10.71 12.94 9.82
N ILE A 260 -11.12 12.46 11.00
CA ILE A 260 -12.53 12.40 11.42
C ILE A 260 -13.20 13.77 11.35
N ARG A 261 -12.56 14.81 11.88
CA ARG A 261 -13.10 16.18 11.82
C ARG A 261 -13.26 16.67 10.38
N GLU A 262 -12.27 16.44 9.52
CA GLU A 262 -12.33 16.89 8.12
C GLU A 262 -13.39 16.13 7.31
N VAL A 263 -13.55 14.83 7.54
CA VAL A 263 -14.59 14.00 6.90
C VAL A 263 -15.99 14.43 7.33
N ARG A 264 -16.22 14.62 8.64
CA ARG A 264 -17.51 15.11 9.16
C ARG A 264 -17.84 16.51 8.66
N LYS A 265 -16.85 17.40 8.54
CA LYS A 265 -17.04 18.74 7.94
C LYS A 265 -17.51 18.64 6.48
N ALA A 266 -17.09 17.60 5.76
CA ALA A 266 -17.56 17.28 4.41
C ALA A 266 -18.86 16.46 4.38
N LYS A 267 -19.52 16.25 5.53
CA LYS A 267 -20.74 15.45 5.72
C LYS A 267 -20.58 13.95 5.44
N GLY A 268 -19.35 13.45 5.44
CA GLY A 268 -19.09 12.01 5.36
C GLY A 268 -18.98 11.36 6.75
N GLU A 269 -18.96 10.04 6.75
CA GLU A 269 -18.71 9.18 7.91
C GLU A 269 -17.30 8.56 7.85
N VAL A 270 -16.81 8.10 9.01
CA VAL A 270 -15.53 7.40 9.12
C VAL A 270 -15.74 6.01 9.70
N LEU A 271 -15.14 5.02 9.04
CA LEU A 271 -14.97 3.66 9.54
C LEU A 271 -13.49 3.43 9.82
N LEU A 272 -13.13 3.30 11.10
CA LEU A 272 -11.78 2.94 11.51
C LEU A 272 -11.61 1.42 11.52
N VAL A 273 -10.43 0.96 11.10
CA VAL A 273 -10.11 -0.47 10.97
C VAL A 273 -8.83 -0.76 11.73
N THR A 274 -8.87 -1.71 12.67
CA THR A 274 -7.65 -2.23 13.32
C THR A 274 -6.91 -3.14 12.34
N GLN A 275 -5.59 -3.26 12.51
CA GLN A 275 -4.78 -4.12 11.65
C GLN A 275 -4.44 -5.43 12.37
N PRO A 276 -4.76 -6.60 11.79
CA PRO A 276 -4.41 -7.87 12.39
C PRO A 276 -2.91 -8.16 12.27
N TRP A 277 -2.43 -9.06 13.13
CA TRP A 277 -1.03 -9.49 13.16
C TRP A 277 -0.91 -10.95 13.63
N ARG A 278 0.16 -11.64 13.25
CA ARG A 278 0.48 -13.00 13.71
C ARG A 278 1.61 -13.00 14.74
N ASP A 279 1.47 -13.81 15.79
CA ASP A 279 2.57 -14.06 16.71
C ASP A 279 3.75 -14.74 15.99
N PRO A 280 4.93 -14.12 15.96
CA PRO A 280 6.11 -14.71 15.32
C PRO A 280 6.51 -16.05 15.94
N GLN A 281 5.99 -16.41 17.13
CA GLN A 281 6.36 -17.63 17.85
C GLN A 281 5.79 -18.95 17.31
N VAL A 282 4.97 -18.96 16.25
CA VAL A 282 4.38 -20.21 15.74
C VAL A 282 5.00 -20.61 14.40
N GLY A 283 6.26 -21.06 14.41
CA GLY A 283 6.86 -21.76 13.25
C GLY A 283 8.38 -21.70 13.11
N ALA A 284 9.04 -20.70 13.70
CA ALA A 284 10.50 -20.69 13.77
C ALA A 284 10.93 -21.52 14.98
N THR A 285 11.62 -22.64 14.76
CA THR A 285 12.30 -23.39 15.82
C THR A 285 13.20 -22.44 16.58
N ALA A 286 12.80 -22.11 17.80
CA ALA A 286 13.48 -21.17 18.68
C ALA A 286 14.94 -21.57 18.89
N SER A 287 15.84 -20.92 18.15
CA SER A 287 17.27 -20.96 18.35
C SER A 287 17.70 -19.63 18.97
N THR A 288 17.55 -19.55 20.28
CA THR A 288 18.34 -18.78 21.26
C THR A 288 18.81 -17.36 20.90
N ASN A 289 18.21 -16.37 21.59
CA ASN A 289 18.85 -15.15 22.10
C ASN A 289 19.51 -14.23 21.07
N SER A 290 18.93 -14.05 19.90
CA SER A 290 19.42 -13.02 18.96
C SER A 290 18.78 -11.65 19.22
N PRO A 291 19.51 -10.53 19.02
CA PRO A 291 18.95 -9.16 19.07
C PRO A 291 17.74 -8.90 18.15
N ALA A 292 17.47 -9.81 17.20
CA ALA A 292 16.30 -9.75 16.34
C ALA A 292 14.99 -10.12 17.07
N GLU A 293 15.03 -11.01 18.07
CA GLU A 293 13.84 -11.44 18.82
C GLU A 293 13.30 -10.33 19.73
N SER A 294 14.18 -9.54 20.34
CA SER A 294 13.78 -8.38 21.16
C SER A 294 13.16 -7.26 20.32
N THR A 295 13.67 -7.08 19.08
CA THR A 295 13.14 -6.08 18.15
C THR A 295 11.74 -6.46 17.65
N ALA A 296 11.51 -7.72 17.31
CA ALA A 296 10.20 -8.21 16.90
C ALA A 296 9.15 -8.08 18.02
N THR A 297 9.51 -8.46 19.25
CA THR A 297 8.61 -8.34 20.41
C THR A 297 8.20 -6.89 20.68
N LEU A 298 9.14 -5.96 20.55
CA LEU A 298 8.88 -4.53 20.74
C LEU A 298 8.00 -3.93 19.62
N GLN A 299 8.22 -4.32 18.37
CA GLN A 299 7.36 -3.89 17.25
C GLN A 299 5.91 -4.36 17.46
N LEU A 300 5.71 -5.55 18.00
CA LEU A 300 4.39 -6.08 18.30
C LEU A 300 3.71 -5.36 19.45
N SER A 301 4.45 -5.02 20.51
CA SER A 301 3.87 -4.22 21.60
C SER A 301 3.43 -2.85 21.09
N TYR A 302 4.25 -2.20 20.24
CA TYR A 302 3.82 -0.97 19.58
C TYR A 302 2.59 -1.19 18.72
N HIS A 303 2.56 -2.23 17.88
CA HIS A 303 1.40 -2.47 17.02
C HIS A 303 0.08 -2.62 17.80
N ARG A 304 0.10 -3.33 18.93
CA ARG A 304 -1.08 -3.45 19.83
C ARG A 304 -1.52 -2.09 20.36
N GLU A 305 -0.58 -1.26 20.82
CA GLU A 305 -0.90 0.07 21.33
C GLU A 305 -1.52 0.99 20.25
N TYR A 306 -1.09 0.86 18.99
CA TYR A 306 -1.72 1.60 17.88
C TYR A 306 -3.14 1.12 17.61
N ASN A 307 -3.39 -0.20 17.63
CA ASN A 307 -4.75 -0.74 17.54
C ASN A 307 -5.63 -0.28 18.72
N ASP A 308 -5.08 -0.19 19.93
CA ASP A 308 -5.82 0.31 21.09
C ASP A 308 -6.16 1.80 20.96
N ILE A 309 -5.28 2.60 20.37
CA ILE A 309 -5.60 3.99 20.00
C ILE A 309 -6.75 4.03 19.00
N VAL A 310 -6.76 3.17 17.98
CA VAL A 310 -7.87 3.07 17.01
C VAL A 310 -9.19 2.76 17.73
N ARG A 311 -9.20 1.76 18.61
CA ARG A 311 -10.39 1.38 19.42
C ARG A 311 -10.85 2.53 20.32
N LYS A 312 -9.92 3.15 21.05
CA LYS A 312 -10.18 4.30 21.93
C LYS A 312 -10.81 5.45 21.15
N ILE A 313 -10.27 5.81 19.99
CA ILE A 313 -10.82 6.88 19.15
C ILE A 313 -12.22 6.50 18.66
N ALA A 314 -12.42 5.26 18.20
CA ALA A 314 -13.73 4.80 17.76
C ALA A 314 -14.80 4.96 18.86
N ALA A 315 -14.48 4.52 20.08
CA ALA A 315 -15.36 4.66 21.24
C ALA A 315 -15.59 6.13 21.64
N THR A 316 -14.52 6.91 21.78
CA THR A 316 -14.60 8.30 22.29
C THR A 316 -15.23 9.27 21.29
N ASP A 317 -14.88 9.16 20.01
CA ASP A 317 -15.39 10.06 18.96
C ASP A 317 -16.66 9.54 18.31
N ARG A 318 -17.17 8.37 18.74
CA ARG A 318 -18.36 7.72 18.21
C ARG A 318 -18.27 7.55 16.69
N VAL A 319 -17.16 6.98 16.24
CA VAL A 319 -16.99 6.54 14.85
C VAL A 319 -17.05 5.03 14.80
N LEU A 320 -17.41 4.48 13.65
CA LEU A 320 -17.55 3.03 13.51
C LEU A 320 -16.19 2.35 13.56
N LEU A 321 -16.18 1.16 14.15
CA LEU A 321 -15.01 0.30 14.26
C LEU A 321 -15.26 -1.00 13.51
N MET A 322 -14.36 -1.34 12.59
CA MET A 322 -14.20 -2.69 12.06
C MET A 322 -12.96 -3.30 12.72
N ASP A 323 -13.15 -4.04 13.81
CA ASP A 323 -12.03 -4.61 14.58
C ASP A 323 -11.53 -5.92 13.94
N LEU A 324 -10.72 -5.79 12.87
CA LEU A 324 -10.15 -6.96 12.19
C LEU A 324 -9.21 -7.74 13.10
N GLU A 325 -8.44 -7.07 13.96
CA GLU A 325 -7.51 -7.75 14.86
C GLU A 325 -8.25 -8.69 15.84
N GLU A 326 -9.33 -8.22 16.46
CA GLU A 326 -10.13 -9.04 17.37
C GLU A 326 -10.82 -10.20 16.61
N GLU A 327 -11.37 -9.93 15.43
CA GLU A 327 -12.02 -10.97 14.63
C GLU A 327 -11.03 -12.04 14.14
N PHE A 328 -9.81 -11.64 13.77
CA PHE A 328 -8.76 -12.56 13.37
C PHE A 328 -8.23 -13.35 14.57
N THR A 329 -8.19 -12.75 15.76
CA THR A 329 -7.81 -13.43 17.00
C THR A 329 -8.83 -14.49 17.42
N ARG A 330 -10.14 -14.20 17.25
CA ARG A 330 -11.21 -15.18 17.51
C ARG A 330 -11.18 -16.36 16.53
N ARG A 331 -10.54 -16.18 15.39
CA ARG A 331 -10.38 -17.20 14.34
C ARG A 331 -8.95 -17.73 14.33
N ARG A 332 -8.69 -18.71 13.46
CA ARG A 332 -7.33 -19.21 13.21
C ARG A 332 -6.58 -18.20 12.34
N ARG A 333 -5.92 -17.22 12.96
CA ARG A 333 -5.20 -16.13 12.27
C ARG A 333 -4.18 -16.63 11.24
N GLU A 334 -3.66 -17.83 11.44
CA GLU A 334 -2.67 -18.48 10.57
C GLU A 334 -3.22 -18.73 9.15
N TRP A 335 -4.53 -18.80 9.00
CA TRP A 335 -5.19 -18.99 7.70
C TRP A 335 -5.68 -17.67 7.08
N LEU A 336 -5.73 -16.61 7.87
CA LEU A 336 -6.26 -15.31 7.47
C LEU A 336 -5.16 -14.31 7.14
N LEU A 337 -3.92 -14.61 7.49
CA LEU A 337 -2.73 -13.82 7.17
C LEU A 337 -1.80 -14.60 6.26
N GLU A 338 -1.05 -13.87 5.44
CA GLU A 338 0.07 -14.41 4.69
C GLU A 338 1.22 -14.84 5.64
N SER A 339 2.24 -15.49 5.09
CA SER A 339 3.36 -16.01 5.88
C SER A 339 4.17 -14.94 6.60
N ASP A 340 4.10 -13.68 6.15
CA ASP A 340 4.75 -12.54 6.81
C ASP A 340 4.03 -12.09 8.09
N GLY A 341 2.82 -12.60 8.35
CA GLY A 341 2.04 -12.27 9.54
C GLY A 341 1.47 -10.86 9.58
N ILE A 342 1.54 -10.12 8.47
CA ILE A 342 1.10 -8.73 8.33
C ILE A 342 -0.01 -8.62 7.29
N HIS A 343 0.22 -9.17 6.09
CA HIS A 343 -0.72 -9.03 4.98
C HIS A 343 -1.82 -10.07 5.06
N LEU A 344 -3.00 -9.73 4.54
CA LEU A 344 -4.15 -10.62 4.60
C LEU A 344 -4.00 -11.72 3.54
N SER A 345 -4.30 -12.94 3.92
CA SER A 345 -4.46 -14.03 2.95
C SER A 345 -5.71 -13.83 2.11
N GLY A 346 -5.93 -14.72 1.14
CA GLY A 346 -7.21 -14.74 0.42
C GLY A 346 -8.44 -14.88 1.30
N ALA A 347 -8.36 -15.75 2.31
CA ALA A 347 -9.43 -15.90 3.29
C ALA A 347 -9.56 -14.65 4.18
N GLY A 348 -8.44 -14.03 4.55
CA GLY A 348 -8.43 -12.77 5.31
C GLY A 348 -9.12 -11.63 4.58
N HIS A 349 -8.81 -11.43 3.28
CA HIS A 349 -9.48 -10.43 2.46
C HIS A 349 -10.98 -10.70 2.30
N ASN A 350 -11.39 -11.96 2.12
CA ASN A 350 -12.81 -12.31 2.05
C ASN A 350 -13.55 -11.99 3.36
N LEU A 351 -12.94 -12.32 4.50
CA LEU A 351 -13.51 -12.02 5.81
C LEU A 351 -13.63 -10.50 6.02
N ALA A 352 -12.55 -9.75 5.76
CA ALA A 352 -12.57 -8.29 5.86
C ALA A 352 -13.62 -7.65 4.94
N ALA A 353 -13.83 -8.20 3.74
CA ALA A 353 -14.86 -7.72 2.81
C ALA A 353 -16.27 -7.96 3.38
N ARG A 354 -16.53 -9.14 3.97
CA ARG A 354 -17.82 -9.43 4.63
C ARG A 354 -18.05 -8.51 5.83
N MET A 355 -17.01 -8.22 6.61
CA MET A 355 -17.08 -7.27 7.71
C MET A 355 -17.38 -5.85 7.21
N LEU A 356 -16.80 -5.43 6.08
CA LEU A 356 -17.13 -4.15 5.43
C LEU A 356 -18.61 -4.09 5.02
N ILE A 357 -19.16 -5.16 4.41
CA ILE A 357 -20.60 -5.22 4.11
C ILE A 357 -21.45 -5.10 5.39
N GLY A 358 -21.04 -5.75 6.48
CA GLY A 358 -21.68 -5.60 7.79
C GLY A 358 -21.61 -4.17 8.32
N ALA A 359 -20.47 -3.50 8.18
CA ALA A 359 -20.31 -2.10 8.56
C ALA A 359 -21.23 -1.18 7.74
N LEU A 360 -21.36 -1.41 6.41
CA LEU A 360 -22.27 -0.64 5.56
C LEU A 360 -23.75 -0.78 5.98
N ARG A 361 -24.16 -1.97 6.42
CA ARG A 361 -25.49 -2.17 7.03
C ARG A 361 -25.64 -1.35 8.31
N ASN A 362 -24.64 -1.39 9.19
CA ASN A 362 -24.67 -0.66 10.46
C ASN A 362 -24.66 0.88 10.29
N CYS A 363 -24.05 1.39 9.21
CA CYS A 363 -24.15 2.79 8.80
C CYS A 363 -25.52 3.19 8.23
N GLY A 364 -26.40 2.22 7.94
CA GLY A 364 -27.63 2.48 7.18
C GLY A 364 -27.42 2.71 5.68
N TYR A 365 -26.22 2.41 5.14
CA TYR A 365 -26.00 2.40 3.68
C TYR A 365 -26.64 1.19 3.00
N LEU A 366 -26.89 0.10 3.75
CA LEU A 366 -27.68 -1.04 3.30
C LEU A 366 -28.89 -1.23 4.23
N SER A 367 -30.08 -1.36 3.65
CA SER A 367 -31.26 -1.84 4.39
C SER A 367 -31.07 -3.30 4.82
N PRO A 368 -31.83 -3.79 5.83
CA PRO A 368 -31.80 -5.20 6.19
C PRO A 368 -32.05 -6.13 4.99
N GLN A 369 -32.99 -5.80 4.11
CA GLN A 369 -33.31 -6.59 2.93
C GLN A 369 -32.17 -6.60 1.91
N GLU A 370 -31.56 -5.45 1.62
CA GLU A 370 -30.40 -5.37 0.73
C GLU A 370 -29.21 -6.16 1.29
N PHE A 371 -28.97 -6.07 2.61
CA PHE A 371 -27.92 -6.83 3.27
C PHE A 371 -28.12 -8.34 3.12
N GLU A 372 -29.33 -8.86 3.36
CA GLU A 372 -29.63 -10.28 3.17
C GLU A 372 -29.40 -10.72 1.71
N VAL A 373 -29.78 -9.90 0.72
CA VAL A 373 -29.53 -10.21 -0.71
C VAL A 373 -28.03 -10.23 -1.02
N VAL A 374 -27.26 -9.28 -0.48
CA VAL A 374 -25.81 -9.24 -0.66
C VAL A 374 -25.17 -10.48 -0.04
N VAL A 375 -25.51 -10.81 1.22
CA VAL A 375 -24.96 -11.97 1.93
C VAL A 375 -25.31 -13.29 1.23
N ALA A 376 -26.57 -13.46 0.80
CA ALA A 376 -27.01 -14.66 0.10
C ALA A 376 -26.30 -14.88 -1.24
N ARG A 377 -25.81 -13.81 -1.87
CA ARG A 377 -25.08 -13.86 -3.16
C ARG A 377 -23.57 -13.74 -3.01
N ALA A 378 -23.07 -13.42 -1.82
CA ALA A 378 -21.64 -13.29 -1.54
C ALA A 378 -20.96 -14.66 -1.55
N ARG A 379 -20.32 -14.99 -2.68
CA ARG A 379 -19.47 -16.18 -2.83
C ARG A 379 -18.05 -15.87 -2.34
N TYR A 380 -17.25 -16.89 -2.08
CA TYR A 380 -15.82 -16.67 -1.86
C TYR A 380 -15.18 -16.12 -3.15
N GLU A 381 -14.41 -15.03 -3.05
CA GLU A 381 -13.63 -14.47 -4.15
C GLU A 381 -12.17 -14.92 -4.02
N SER A 382 -11.61 -15.49 -5.07
CA SER A 382 -10.17 -15.73 -5.12
C SER A 382 -9.41 -14.41 -5.09
N VAL A 383 -8.38 -14.29 -4.24
CA VAL A 383 -7.42 -13.16 -4.30
C VAL A 383 -6.29 -13.38 -5.28
N ALA A 384 -6.15 -14.61 -5.77
CA ALA A 384 -5.17 -14.94 -6.77
C ALA A 384 -5.45 -14.15 -8.07
N PRO A 385 -4.41 -13.81 -8.86
CA PRO A 385 -4.56 -13.15 -10.15
C PRO A 385 -5.64 -13.81 -11.03
N ASP A 386 -6.42 -13.03 -11.79
CA ASP A 386 -7.32 -13.51 -12.85
C ASP A 386 -6.51 -14.02 -14.06
N ARG A 387 -5.51 -14.85 -13.78
CA ARG A 387 -4.63 -15.56 -14.70
C ARG A 387 -4.34 -16.94 -14.10
N PRO A 388 -4.23 -17.99 -14.92
CA PRO A 388 -3.76 -19.28 -14.43
C PRO A 388 -2.34 -19.10 -13.88
N ARG A 389 -2.10 -19.45 -12.62
CA ARG A 389 -0.76 -19.55 -12.04
C ARG A 389 -0.65 -20.88 -11.33
N ALA A 390 0.48 -21.53 -11.53
CA ALA A 390 0.79 -22.83 -10.94
C ALA A 390 2.15 -22.75 -10.30
N ARG A 391 2.23 -23.13 -9.02
CA ARG A 391 3.50 -23.45 -8.38
C ARG A 391 3.73 -24.94 -8.56
N TRP A 392 4.95 -25.29 -8.95
CA TRP A 392 5.32 -26.64 -9.32
C TRP A 392 6.30 -27.23 -8.30
N ALA A 393 6.10 -28.47 -7.91
CA ALA A 393 7.12 -29.33 -7.34
C ALA A 393 7.16 -30.64 -8.13
N VAL A 394 8.34 -31.06 -8.57
CA VAL A 394 8.52 -32.18 -9.49
C VAL A 394 9.61 -33.09 -8.98
N GLU A 395 9.32 -34.39 -8.91
CA GLU A 395 10.26 -35.42 -8.47
C GLU A 395 10.28 -36.59 -9.49
N PRO A 396 11.45 -37.00 -10.01
CA PRO A 396 12.73 -36.36 -9.80
C PRO A 396 12.86 -35.06 -10.62
N SER A 397 13.59 -34.07 -10.09
CA SER A 397 13.93 -32.85 -10.85
C SER A 397 14.99 -33.09 -11.94
N HIS A 398 15.68 -34.24 -11.86
CA HIS A 398 16.60 -34.76 -12.86
C HIS A 398 16.45 -36.27 -13.02
N ALA A 399 16.25 -36.76 -14.25
CA ALA A 399 16.15 -38.18 -14.54
C ALA A 399 17.25 -38.64 -15.48
N VAL A 400 17.77 -39.86 -15.25
CA VAL A 400 18.70 -40.55 -16.15
C VAL A 400 18.07 -41.88 -16.55
N VAL A 401 17.94 -42.15 -17.85
CA VAL A 401 17.33 -43.38 -18.38
C VAL A 401 18.10 -43.93 -19.56
N ALA A 402 17.95 -45.22 -19.87
CA ALA A 402 18.47 -45.80 -21.10
C ALA A 402 17.58 -45.43 -22.31
N ILE A 403 18.14 -45.52 -23.52
CA ILE A 403 17.36 -45.43 -24.77
C ILE A 403 16.18 -46.42 -24.70
N GLY A 404 15.01 -46.01 -25.19
CA GLY A 404 13.84 -46.87 -25.21
C GLY A 404 13.09 -47.00 -23.87
N GLN A 405 13.60 -46.45 -22.77
CA GLN A 405 12.91 -46.45 -21.48
C GLN A 405 12.01 -45.24 -21.28
N SER A 406 10.83 -45.47 -20.68
CA SER A 406 9.94 -44.39 -20.24
C SER A 406 10.42 -43.77 -18.93
N VAL A 407 10.15 -42.48 -18.74
CA VAL A 407 10.49 -41.75 -17.50
C VAL A 407 9.20 -41.42 -16.77
N VAL A 408 9.19 -41.60 -15.45
CA VAL A 408 8.05 -41.23 -14.60
C VAL A 408 8.41 -40.02 -13.76
N PHE A 409 7.59 -38.98 -13.82
CA PHE A 409 7.67 -37.80 -12.95
C PHE A 409 6.44 -37.73 -12.05
N TYR A 410 6.65 -37.49 -10.76
CA TYR A 410 5.62 -37.11 -9.81
C TYR A 410 5.56 -35.59 -9.77
N VAL A 411 4.44 -35.03 -10.22
CA VAL A 411 4.22 -33.59 -10.31
C VAL A 411 3.17 -33.19 -9.30
N LEU A 412 3.55 -32.33 -8.36
CA LEU A 412 2.63 -31.61 -7.50
C LEU A 412 2.42 -30.21 -8.09
N VAL A 413 1.19 -29.93 -8.51
CA VAL A 413 0.79 -28.61 -8.99
C VAL A 413 -0.08 -27.97 -7.93
N GLN A 414 0.37 -26.83 -7.39
CA GLN A 414 -0.43 -25.98 -6.54
C GLN A 414 -1.00 -24.84 -7.39
N ASN A 415 -2.33 -24.71 -7.45
CA ASN A 415 -2.93 -23.57 -8.11
C ASN A 415 -2.76 -22.34 -7.22
N VAL A 416 -2.00 -21.37 -7.70
CA VAL A 416 -1.80 -20.07 -7.03
C VAL A 416 -2.43 -18.92 -7.85
N GLY A 417 -3.25 -19.27 -8.85
CA GLY A 417 -4.03 -18.38 -9.71
C GLY A 417 -5.54 -18.56 -9.50
N ASN A 418 -6.36 -17.68 -10.09
CA ASN A 418 -7.80 -17.85 -10.10
C ASN A 418 -8.20 -18.84 -11.21
N THR A 419 -8.53 -20.08 -10.89
CA THR A 419 -9.01 -21.08 -11.88
C THR A 419 -10.52 -20.98 -12.13
N ILE A 420 -11.28 -20.27 -11.29
CA ILE A 420 -12.70 -19.92 -11.55
C ILE A 420 -12.77 -19.05 -12.82
N TRP A 421 -11.72 -18.26 -13.08
CA TRP A 421 -11.58 -17.46 -14.30
C TRP A 421 -11.67 -18.28 -15.60
N LEU A 422 -11.11 -19.50 -15.65
CA LEU A 422 -11.21 -20.38 -16.83
C LEU A 422 -12.66 -20.84 -17.11
N ARG A 423 -13.55 -20.71 -16.13
CA ARG A 423 -14.94 -21.20 -16.20
C ARG A 423 -15.96 -20.10 -16.44
N GLU A 424 -15.73 -18.92 -15.87
CA GLU A 424 -16.76 -17.87 -15.79
C GLU A 424 -16.55 -16.69 -16.75
N HIS A 425 -15.37 -16.54 -17.37
CA HIS A 425 -15.06 -15.35 -18.18
C HIS A 425 -14.86 -15.65 -19.66
N VAL A 426 -15.64 -14.95 -20.49
CA VAL A 426 -15.29 -14.69 -21.89
C VAL A 426 -14.18 -13.64 -21.89
N VAL A 427 -12.91 -14.04 -21.99
CA VAL A 427 -11.87 -13.04 -22.27
C VAL A 427 -11.87 -12.80 -23.78
N PRO A 428 -12.02 -11.55 -24.24
CA PRO A 428 -12.03 -11.23 -25.67
C PRO A 428 -10.83 -11.79 -26.46
N ARG A 429 -9.69 -12.01 -25.78
CA ARG A 429 -8.47 -12.61 -26.35
C ARG A 429 -8.56 -14.12 -26.62
N PHE A 430 -9.53 -14.85 -26.06
CA PHE A 430 -9.71 -16.32 -26.23
C PHE A 430 -10.75 -16.72 -27.29
N GLY A 431 -11.41 -15.74 -27.94
CA GLY A 431 -12.50 -16.02 -28.87
C GLY A 431 -13.80 -16.49 -28.19
N LEU A 432 -14.81 -16.85 -28.99
CA LEU A 432 -16.18 -17.21 -28.57
C LEU A 432 -16.31 -18.56 -27.81
N ARG A 433 -15.24 -19.13 -27.25
CA ARG A 433 -15.32 -20.41 -26.53
C ARG A 433 -15.69 -20.17 -25.08
N GLN A 434 -16.97 -20.34 -24.78
CA GLN A 434 -17.59 -19.83 -23.56
C GLN A 434 -17.31 -20.64 -22.29
N GLN A 435 -16.79 -21.88 -22.33
CA GLN A 435 -16.65 -22.72 -21.14
C GLN A 435 -15.53 -23.77 -21.31
N VAL A 436 -14.50 -23.75 -20.45
CA VAL A 436 -13.60 -24.92 -20.29
C VAL A 436 -14.38 -25.98 -19.48
N PRO A 437 -14.58 -27.20 -20.00
CA PRO A 437 -15.33 -28.23 -19.30
C PRO A 437 -14.67 -28.60 -17.97
N TYR A 438 -15.45 -29.13 -17.02
CA TYR A 438 -14.92 -29.66 -15.77
C TYR A 438 -13.90 -30.78 -16.05
N GLY A 439 -12.72 -30.73 -15.42
CA GLY A 439 -11.60 -31.63 -15.75
C GLY A 439 -10.87 -31.30 -17.05
N GLY A 440 -11.23 -30.22 -17.76
CA GLY A 440 -10.63 -29.82 -19.02
C GLY A 440 -9.27 -29.13 -18.91
N VAL A 441 -8.60 -29.17 -17.77
CA VAL A 441 -7.22 -28.67 -17.60
C VAL A 441 -6.31 -29.85 -17.34
N GLU A 442 -5.21 -29.91 -18.07
CA GLU A 442 -4.24 -30.99 -18.04
C GLU A 442 -2.85 -30.41 -17.79
N ILE A 443 -1.99 -31.20 -17.15
CA ILE A 443 -0.56 -30.94 -17.15
C ILE A 443 -0.01 -31.49 -18.46
N PHE A 444 0.76 -30.70 -19.20
CA PHE A 444 1.50 -31.18 -20.35
C PHE A 444 2.99 -31.21 -20.03
N ALA A 445 3.70 -32.18 -20.62
CA ALA A 445 5.15 -32.21 -20.65
C ALA A 445 5.63 -32.14 -22.11
N ARG A 446 6.61 -31.29 -22.40
CA ARG A 446 7.24 -31.15 -23.71
C ARG A 446 8.74 -31.29 -23.59
N ILE A 447 9.31 -32.23 -24.33
CA ILE A 447 10.77 -32.38 -24.45
C ILE A 447 11.32 -31.34 -25.42
N THR A 448 12.37 -30.64 -25.02
CA THR A 448 13.15 -29.70 -25.84
C THR A 448 14.64 -30.09 -25.79
N GLY A 449 15.35 -30.00 -26.92
CA GLY A 449 16.75 -30.41 -27.06
C GLY A 449 17.29 -30.08 -28.47
N GLN A 450 18.62 -30.05 -28.62
CA GLN A 450 19.31 -29.55 -29.84
C GLN A 450 18.91 -30.29 -31.13
N ASP A 451 18.53 -31.58 -31.05
CA ASP A 451 18.19 -32.42 -32.21
C ASP A 451 16.90 -33.25 -32.01
N ALA A 452 16.11 -32.93 -30.99
CA ALA A 452 14.87 -33.67 -30.73
C ALA A 452 13.79 -33.30 -31.76
N PRO A 453 13.15 -34.26 -32.46
CA PRO A 453 11.94 -33.96 -33.21
C PRO A 453 10.92 -33.33 -32.25
N LEU A 454 10.41 -32.16 -32.60
CA LEU A 454 9.48 -31.37 -31.80
C LEU A 454 8.29 -32.23 -31.31
N GLY A 455 8.30 -32.54 -30.02
CA GLY A 455 7.12 -32.62 -29.17
C GLY A 455 6.35 -33.95 -29.14
N ARG A 456 6.90 -35.00 -28.52
CA ARG A 456 6.03 -35.94 -27.80
C ARG A 456 5.46 -35.23 -26.58
N VAL A 457 4.18 -34.90 -26.63
CA VAL A 457 3.44 -34.30 -25.51
C VAL A 457 2.71 -35.40 -24.78
N THR A 458 3.09 -35.65 -23.53
CA THR A 458 2.26 -36.45 -22.61
C THR A 458 1.38 -35.50 -21.81
N THR A 459 0.16 -35.91 -21.50
CA THR A 459 -0.74 -35.16 -20.65
C THR A 459 -1.28 -36.00 -19.51
N ALA A 460 -1.43 -35.39 -18.34
CA ALA A 460 -2.15 -35.96 -17.21
C ALA A 460 -3.36 -35.07 -16.89
N PRO A 461 -4.59 -35.62 -16.88
CA PRO A 461 -5.77 -34.87 -16.52
C PRO A 461 -5.70 -34.47 -15.04
N LEU A 462 -6.13 -33.26 -14.72
CA LEU A 462 -6.31 -32.87 -13.32
C LEU A 462 -7.65 -33.46 -12.83
N PRO A 463 -7.65 -34.35 -11.82
CA PRO A 463 -8.81 -35.15 -11.42
C PRO A 463 -9.95 -34.29 -10.88
N GLN A 464 -9.64 -33.09 -10.38
CA GLN A 464 -10.58 -32.12 -9.85
C GLN A 464 -10.07 -30.71 -10.15
N SER A 465 -10.96 -29.72 -10.16
CA SER A 465 -10.54 -28.30 -10.19
C SER A 465 -9.64 -28.03 -8.99
N ILE A 466 -8.41 -27.61 -9.24
CA ILE A 466 -7.55 -27.08 -8.17
C ILE A 466 -8.06 -25.67 -7.85
N TYR A 467 -8.75 -25.48 -6.73
CA TYR A 467 -9.10 -24.13 -6.27
C TYR A 467 -7.81 -23.35 -5.92
N PRO A 468 -7.85 -22.00 -5.94
CA PRO A 468 -6.72 -21.20 -5.47
C PRO A 468 -6.29 -21.64 -4.07
N GLY A 469 -5.02 -22.03 -3.93
CA GLY A 469 -4.44 -22.56 -2.69
C GLY A 469 -4.40 -24.08 -2.60
N GLU A 470 -5.22 -24.80 -3.37
CA GLU A 470 -5.20 -26.27 -3.40
C GLU A 470 -4.02 -26.80 -4.22
N SER A 471 -3.65 -28.05 -3.95
CA SER A 471 -2.66 -28.79 -4.70
C SER A 471 -3.23 -30.11 -5.20
N THR A 472 -2.72 -30.57 -6.33
CA THR A 472 -2.99 -31.92 -6.84
C THR A 472 -1.69 -32.56 -7.26
N SER A 473 -1.54 -33.84 -6.92
CA SER A 473 -0.47 -34.68 -7.43
C SER A 473 -0.91 -35.37 -8.71
N GLN A 474 -0.02 -35.49 -9.67
CA GLN A 474 -0.18 -36.24 -10.90
C GLN A 474 1.10 -37.01 -11.21
N THR A 475 0.93 -38.17 -11.85
CA THR A 475 2.05 -38.95 -12.37
C THR A 475 2.10 -38.74 -13.88
N LEU A 476 3.19 -38.14 -14.37
CA LEU A 476 3.44 -38.00 -15.80
C LEU A 476 4.39 -39.10 -16.25
N VAL A 477 3.95 -39.87 -17.23
CA VAL A 477 4.79 -40.86 -17.91
C VAL A 477 5.21 -40.28 -19.25
N LEU A 478 6.50 -40.00 -19.37
CA LEU A 478 7.12 -39.53 -20.59
C LEU A 478 7.47 -40.75 -21.46
N ALA A 479 7.01 -40.74 -22.70
CA ALA A 479 7.31 -41.79 -23.66
C ALA A 479 8.83 -41.90 -23.90
N PRO A 480 9.32 -43.09 -24.31
CA PRO A 480 10.73 -43.31 -24.57
C PRO A 480 11.37 -42.31 -25.53
N VAL A 481 12.64 -42.01 -25.28
CA VAL A 481 13.48 -41.21 -26.18
C VAL A 481 14.46 -42.15 -26.86
N GLU A 482 14.46 -42.12 -28.20
CA GLU A 482 15.22 -43.08 -29.03
C GLU A 482 16.68 -42.66 -29.27
N GLN A 483 17.04 -41.43 -28.89
CA GLN A 483 18.37 -40.88 -29.09
C GLN A 483 19.03 -40.57 -27.75
N PRO A 484 20.33 -40.89 -27.58
CA PRO A 484 21.06 -40.48 -26.40
C PRO A 484 21.28 -38.98 -26.41
N GLY A 485 21.27 -38.35 -25.24
CA GLY A 485 21.43 -36.89 -25.15
C GLY A 485 20.97 -36.31 -23.83
N SER A 486 21.12 -35.00 -23.70
CA SER A 486 20.56 -34.21 -22.61
C SER A 486 19.40 -33.38 -23.13
N TYR A 487 18.27 -33.47 -22.44
CA TYR A 487 17.00 -32.87 -22.80
C TYR A 487 16.47 -32.04 -21.64
N ILE A 488 15.66 -31.04 -21.97
CA ILE A 488 14.88 -30.27 -21.01
C ILE A 488 13.42 -30.62 -21.22
N VAL A 489 12.76 -31.10 -20.18
CA VAL A 489 11.32 -31.36 -20.19
C VAL A 489 10.63 -30.15 -19.58
N GLU A 490 9.96 -29.36 -20.42
CA GLU A 490 9.09 -28.26 -19.99
C GLU A 490 7.74 -28.83 -19.53
N LEU A 491 7.34 -28.47 -18.33
CA LEU A 491 6.06 -28.83 -17.71
C LEU A 491 5.18 -27.58 -17.62
N GLY A 492 3.95 -27.65 -18.10
CA GLY A 492 3.02 -26.53 -18.05
C GLY A 492 1.57 -26.96 -17.98
N LEU A 493 0.66 -25.99 -17.90
CA LEU A 493 -0.78 -26.24 -17.94
C LEU A 493 -1.35 -26.02 -19.34
N ARG A 494 -2.26 -26.89 -19.76
CA ARG A 494 -3.03 -26.78 -21.00
C ARG A 494 -4.51 -26.89 -20.67
N ALA A 495 -5.35 -26.05 -21.27
CA ALA A 495 -6.80 -26.17 -21.15
C ALA A 495 -7.44 -26.60 -22.48
N ALA A 496 -8.38 -27.53 -22.41
CA ALA A 496 -9.16 -28.01 -23.55
C ALA A 496 -9.85 -26.84 -24.25
N GLY A 497 -9.68 -26.75 -25.57
CA GLY A 497 -10.24 -25.68 -26.39
C GLY A 497 -9.52 -24.33 -26.32
N ILE A 498 -8.56 -24.13 -25.39
CA ILE A 498 -7.74 -22.92 -25.26
C ILE A 498 -6.30 -23.17 -25.71
N GLY A 499 -5.73 -24.33 -25.36
CA GLY A 499 -4.32 -24.65 -25.56
C GLY A 499 -3.47 -24.32 -24.33
N GLU A 500 -2.18 -24.08 -24.56
CA GLU A 500 -1.19 -23.86 -23.49
C GLU A 500 -1.45 -22.57 -22.73
N LEU A 501 -1.57 -22.68 -21.41
CA LEU A 501 -1.84 -21.56 -20.53
C LEU A 501 -0.62 -20.65 -20.33
N THR A 502 0.60 -21.10 -20.70
CA THR A 502 1.83 -20.31 -20.67
C THR A 502 1.74 -19.05 -21.54
N ARG A 503 1.05 -19.14 -22.68
CA ARG A 503 0.75 -18.00 -23.58
C ARG A 503 -0.12 -16.93 -22.93
N PHE A 504 -0.74 -17.26 -21.81
CA PHE A 504 -1.64 -16.42 -21.03
C PHE A 504 -1.07 -16.09 -19.64
N GLY A 505 0.23 -16.35 -19.44
CA GLY A 505 0.96 -16.00 -18.23
C GLY A 505 0.97 -17.08 -17.16
N ALA A 506 0.54 -18.32 -17.45
CA ALA A 506 0.81 -19.43 -16.55
C ALA A 506 2.30 -19.75 -16.51
N GLU A 507 2.81 -19.95 -15.31
CA GLU A 507 4.17 -20.44 -15.10
C GLU A 507 4.29 -21.87 -15.62
N SER A 508 5.38 -22.14 -16.35
CA SER A 508 5.90 -23.49 -16.58
C SER A 508 7.11 -23.73 -15.67
N THR A 509 7.44 -25.00 -15.47
CA THR A 509 8.70 -25.42 -14.85
C THR A 509 9.47 -26.33 -15.79
N THR A 510 10.74 -26.60 -15.52
CA THR A 510 11.57 -27.47 -16.34
C THR A 510 12.26 -28.52 -15.48
N VAL A 511 12.42 -29.73 -16.03
CA VAL A 511 13.25 -30.79 -15.44
C VAL A 511 14.25 -31.29 -16.46
N SER A 512 15.41 -31.75 -15.98
CA SER A 512 16.50 -32.22 -16.86
C SER A 512 16.41 -33.72 -17.06
N LEU A 513 16.52 -34.19 -18.30
CA LEU A 513 16.50 -35.60 -18.66
C LEU A 513 17.78 -35.97 -19.41
N THR A 514 18.50 -36.98 -18.93
CA THR A 514 19.65 -37.55 -19.65
C THR A 514 19.32 -38.95 -20.13
N VAL A 515 19.47 -39.17 -21.43
CA VAL A 515 19.26 -40.48 -22.07
C VAL A 515 20.63 -41.04 -22.42
N ARG A 516 20.93 -42.23 -21.90
CA ARG A 516 22.21 -42.92 -22.16
C ARG A 516 22.01 -44.07 -23.14
N PRO A 517 22.99 -44.36 -24.00
CA PRO A 517 23.03 -45.66 -24.68
C PRO A 517 23.04 -46.78 -23.64
N GLU A 518 22.48 -47.94 -24.00
CA GLU A 518 22.47 -49.16 -23.15
C GLU A 518 23.85 -49.55 -22.64
#